data_AF-A0A6N7WF47-F1
#
_entry.id   AF-A0A6N7WF47-F1
#
_cell.length_a   1.000
_cell.length_b   1.000
_cell.length_c   1.000
_cell.angle_alpha   90.00
_cell.angle_beta   90.00
_cell.angle_gamma   90.00
#
_symmetry.space_group_name_H-M   'P 1'
#
loop_
_entity.id
_entity.type
_entity.pdbx_description
1 polymer ?
#
loop_
_entity_poly.entity_id
_entity_poly.type
_entity_poly.pdbx_seq_one_letter_code
_entity_poly.pdbx_strand_id
1 'polypeptide(L)'
;MFHNKQNESMLSTFVLPISLVCLFALSALVLTFLGSESYKHIKANYDDTSEATVAVSYLSTKVRQNNRENAITVVHRADGDRLEILENIGDKAYRTVIYCQDGALYESTFSDGQPGGLEANAMRVADLDALRVRAEGSRLLNFEVTGKNGTVHTFSQSVVGADSQEAGDAQ
;
A
#
# COMPACT_ATOMS: atom_id res chain seq x y z
N MET A 1 36.53 69.71 -11.67
CA MET A 1 35.54 68.83 -12.35
C MET A 1 36.21 67.50 -12.62
N PHE A 2 36.32 66.64 -11.60
CA PHE A 2 36.93 65.31 -11.71
C PHE A 2 35.82 64.26 -11.77
N HIS A 3 35.92 63.41 -12.78
CA HIS A 3 34.93 62.43 -13.22
C HIS A 3 34.66 61.34 -12.16
N ASN A 4 33.42 61.26 -11.67
CA ASN A 4 32.90 60.10 -10.94
C ASN A 4 32.34 59.03 -11.90
N LYS A 5 33.12 58.63 -12.91
CA LYS A 5 32.72 57.66 -13.95
C LYS A 5 33.31 56.26 -13.77
N GLN A 6 34.21 56.07 -12.79
CA GLN A 6 34.87 54.76 -12.56
C GLN A 6 34.04 53.79 -11.72
N ASN A 7 33.16 54.27 -10.84
CA ASN A 7 32.35 53.41 -9.97
C ASN A 7 31.18 52.74 -10.73
N GLU A 8 30.59 53.41 -11.73
CA GLU A 8 29.53 52.87 -12.59
C GLU A 8 30.03 51.69 -13.45
N SER A 9 31.29 51.76 -13.91
CA SER A 9 31.92 50.69 -14.71
C SER A 9 32.28 49.46 -13.88
N MET A 10 32.81 49.63 -12.66
CA MET A 10 33.08 48.50 -11.76
C MET A 10 31.80 47.80 -11.29
N LEU A 11 30.75 48.57 -10.99
CA LEU A 11 29.42 48.03 -10.65
C LEU A 11 28.86 47.20 -11.81
N SER A 12 28.84 47.74 -13.02
CA SER A 12 28.30 47.00 -14.17
C SER A 12 29.16 45.79 -14.58
N THR A 13 30.49 45.92 -14.58
CA THR A 13 31.40 44.88 -15.11
C THR A 13 31.57 43.69 -14.17
N PHE A 14 31.57 43.91 -12.85
CA PHE A 14 31.81 42.83 -11.87
C PHE A 14 30.57 42.45 -11.06
N VAL A 15 29.70 43.40 -10.69
CA VAL A 15 28.53 43.08 -9.85
C VAL A 15 27.46 42.34 -10.63
N LEU A 16 27.26 42.65 -11.91
CA LEU A 16 26.29 41.95 -12.76
C LEU A 16 26.58 40.45 -12.90
N PRO A 17 27.79 40.00 -13.34
CA PRO A 17 28.06 38.57 -13.47
C PRO A 17 28.04 37.85 -12.12
N ILE A 18 28.53 38.48 -11.05
CA ILE A 18 28.47 37.90 -9.69
C ILE A 18 27.02 37.71 -9.25
N SER A 19 26.16 38.71 -9.46
CA SER A 19 24.74 38.64 -9.12
C SER A 19 24.02 37.56 -9.93
N LEU A 20 24.37 37.38 -11.20
CA LEU A 20 23.78 36.37 -12.08
C LEU A 20 24.18 34.94 -11.66
N VAL A 21 25.45 34.75 -11.27
CA VAL A 21 25.93 33.48 -10.68
C VAL A 21 25.25 33.19 -9.35
N CYS A 22 25.10 34.19 -8.47
CA CYS A 22 24.37 34.04 -7.22
C CYS A 22 22.90 33.68 -7.45
N LEU A 23 22.23 34.35 -8.38
CA LEU A 23 20.83 34.05 -8.73
C LEU A 23 20.69 32.63 -9.30
N PHE A 24 21.62 32.21 -10.15
CA PHE A 24 21.65 30.85 -10.69
C PHE A 24 21.88 29.82 -9.58
N ALA A 25 22.82 30.04 -8.67
CA ALA A 25 23.09 29.16 -7.54
C ALA A 25 21.89 29.05 -6.60
N LEU A 26 21.22 30.17 -6.28
CA LEU A 26 19.99 30.18 -5.49
C LEU A 26 18.86 29.44 -6.20
N SER A 27 18.71 29.61 -7.51
CA SER A 27 17.70 28.90 -8.31
C SER A 27 17.97 27.39 -8.36
N ALA A 28 19.24 26.99 -8.51
CA ALA A 28 19.65 25.58 -8.47
C ALA A 28 19.46 24.97 -7.07
N LEU A 29 19.71 25.74 -6.01
CA LEU A 29 19.44 25.32 -4.63
C LEU A 29 17.93 25.12 -4.43
N VAL A 30 17.10 26.07 -4.85
CA VAL A 30 15.62 25.94 -4.81
C VAL A 30 15.13 24.78 -5.66
N LEU A 31 15.67 24.54 -6.85
CA LEU A 31 15.32 23.38 -7.69
C LEU A 31 15.77 22.06 -7.06
N THR A 32 16.90 22.04 -6.36
CA THR A 32 17.38 20.85 -5.64
C THR A 32 16.53 20.58 -4.40
N PHE A 33 16.14 21.64 -3.67
CA PHE A 33 15.17 21.54 -2.58
C PHE A 33 13.80 21.09 -3.07
N LEU A 34 13.26 21.71 -4.12
CA LEU A 34 12.02 21.30 -4.77
C LEU A 34 12.12 19.93 -5.42
N GLY A 35 13.29 19.49 -5.88
CA GLY A 35 13.51 18.13 -6.36
C GLY A 35 13.50 17.13 -5.21
N SER A 36 14.06 17.51 -4.06
CA SER A 36 14.03 16.70 -2.82
C SER A 36 12.65 16.70 -2.15
N GLU A 37 11.90 17.81 -2.23
CA GLU A 37 10.53 17.94 -1.76
C GLU A 37 9.56 17.27 -2.73
N SER A 38 9.64 17.48 -4.05
CA SER A 38 8.71 16.89 -5.03
C SER A 38 8.84 15.37 -5.12
N TYR A 39 9.96 14.78 -4.70
CA TYR A 39 10.07 13.33 -4.55
C TYR A 39 9.37 12.79 -3.28
N LYS A 40 9.09 13.65 -2.29
CA LYS A 40 8.45 13.27 -1.02
C LYS A 40 7.03 13.86 -0.85
N HIS A 41 6.72 14.99 -1.47
CA HIS A 41 5.47 15.75 -1.32
C HIS A 41 4.41 15.43 -2.38
N ILE A 42 4.68 14.53 -3.34
CA ILE A 42 3.60 13.84 -4.04
C ILE A 42 2.91 12.82 -3.11
N LYS A 43 3.54 12.40 -2.00
CA LYS A 43 2.92 11.48 -1.02
C LYS A 43 2.13 12.16 0.10
N ALA A 44 2.14 13.49 0.24
CA ALA A 44 1.63 14.14 1.47
C ALA A 44 0.31 14.91 1.28
N ASN A 45 -0.61 14.42 0.45
CA ASN A 45 -1.99 14.94 0.33
C ASN A 45 -3.05 13.85 -0.02
N TYR A 46 -2.81 12.57 0.30
CA TYR A 46 -3.67 11.45 -0.14
C TYR A 46 -3.94 10.38 0.95
N ASP A 47 -3.85 10.73 2.22
CA ASP A 47 -3.28 9.81 3.22
C ASP A 47 -4.20 8.80 3.93
N ASP A 48 -5.47 8.60 3.54
CA ASP A 48 -6.26 7.50 4.13
C ASP A 48 -7.23 6.84 3.15
N THR A 49 -7.91 7.64 2.33
CA THR A 49 -8.78 7.10 1.28
C THR A 49 -7.98 6.33 0.24
N SER A 50 -6.67 6.59 0.08
CA SER A 50 -5.81 5.86 -0.85
C SER A 50 -5.56 4.42 -0.42
N GLU A 51 -5.14 4.19 0.82
CA GLU A 51 -4.70 2.86 1.30
C GLU A 51 -5.87 1.89 1.50
N ALA A 52 -7.00 2.37 2.06
CA ALA A 52 -8.22 1.56 2.13
C ALA A 52 -8.76 1.22 0.73
N THR A 53 -8.66 2.14 -0.23
CA THR A 53 -9.02 1.88 -1.64
C THR A 53 -8.09 0.87 -2.30
N VAL A 54 -6.78 0.92 -1.99
CA VAL A 54 -5.80 -0.09 -2.42
C VAL A 54 -6.19 -1.46 -1.86
N ALA A 55 -6.48 -1.57 -0.55
CA ALA A 55 -6.92 -2.80 0.09
C ALA A 55 -8.20 -3.37 -0.55
N VAL A 56 -9.23 -2.54 -0.76
CA VAL A 56 -10.49 -2.95 -1.41
C VAL A 56 -10.25 -3.46 -2.83
N SER A 57 -9.48 -2.72 -3.63
CA SER A 57 -9.18 -3.08 -5.02
C SER A 57 -8.38 -4.37 -5.11
N TYR A 58 -7.42 -4.54 -4.20
CA TYR A 58 -6.58 -5.71 -4.10
C TYR A 58 -7.39 -6.95 -3.71
N LEU A 59 -8.18 -6.87 -2.63
CA LEU A 59 -9.04 -7.96 -2.16
C LEU A 59 -10.06 -8.38 -3.22
N SER A 60 -10.76 -7.42 -3.84
CA SER A 60 -11.70 -7.73 -4.95
C SER A 60 -10.99 -8.43 -6.11
N THR A 61 -9.77 -8.00 -6.43
CA THR A 61 -8.99 -8.61 -7.51
C THR A 61 -8.52 -10.01 -7.15
N LYS A 62 -8.02 -10.24 -5.94
CA LYS A 62 -7.59 -11.56 -5.47
C LYS A 62 -8.74 -12.56 -5.43
N VAL A 63 -9.90 -12.15 -4.93
CA VAL A 63 -11.11 -13.00 -4.97
C VAL A 63 -11.51 -13.30 -6.42
N ARG A 64 -11.57 -12.29 -7.29
CA ARG A 64 -11.94 -12.49 -8.71
C ARG A 64 -10.98 -13.40 -9.46
N GLN A 65 -9.68 -13.25 -9.25
CA GLN A 65 -8.64 -14.10 -9.87
C GLN A 65 -8.74 -15.56 -9.42
N ASN A 66 -9.21 -15.78 -8.19
CA ASN A 66 -9.30 -17.09 -7.58
C ASN A 66 -10.74 -17.57 -7.41
N ASN A 67 -11.67 -17.01 -8.20
CA ASN A 67 -13.08 -17.31 -8.09
C ASN A 67 -13.41 -18.65 -8.76
N ARG A 68 -12.99 -19.73 -8.10
CA ARG A 68 -13.18 -21.12 -8.49
C ARG A 68 -13.62 -21.92 -7.27
N GLU A 69 -14.29 -23.04 -7.51
CA GLU A 69 -14.81 -23.89 -6.44
C GLU A 69 -13.68 -24.39 -5.53
N ASN A 70 -13.93 -24.41 -4.22
CA ASN A 70 -13.02 -24.87 -3.16
C ASN A 70 -11.64 -24.17 -3.10
N ALA A 71 -11.48 -23.00 -3.73
CA ALA A 71 -10.22 -22.26 -3.68
C ALA A 71 -10.18 -21.19 -2.59
N ILE A 72 -11.32 -20.69 -2.13
CA ILE A 72 -11.37 -19.58 -1.18
C ILE A 72 -11.95 -20.07 0.15
N THR A 73 -11.22 -19.84 1.23
CA THR A 73 -11.65 -20.15 2.60
C THR A 73 -11.50 -18.91 3.47
N VAL A 74 -12.55 -18.55 4.19
CA VAL A 74 -12.49 -17.53 5.23
C VAL A 74 -12.18 -18.19 6.56
N VAL A 75 -11.11 -17.75 7.22
CA VAL A 75 -10.69 -18.27 8.52
C VAL A 75 -10.86 -17.17 9.57
N HIS A 76 -11.76 -17.40 10.52
CA HIS A 76 -12.03 -16.49 11.62
C HIS A 76 -11.04 -16.72 12.75
N ARG A 77 -10.41 -15.65 13.25
CA ARG A 77 -9.54 -15.69 14.44
C ARG A 77 -9.80 -14.50 15.36
N ALA A 78 -9.36 -14.64 16.60
CA ALA A 78 -9.42 -13.58 17.60
C ALA A 78 -8.61 -12.32 17.20
N ASP A 79 -7.51 -12.49 16.46
CA ASP A 79 -6.64 -11.41 15.97
C ASP A 79 -7.13 -10.75 14.67
N GLY A 80 -8.15 -11.30 14.03
CA GLY A 80 -8.72 -10.79 12.78
C GLY A 80 -9.01 -11.90 11.76
N ASP A 81 -9.89 -11.62 10.80
CA ASP A 81 -10.23 -12.59 9.76
C ASP A 81 -9.11 -12.72 8.73
N ARG A 82 -8.97 -13.94 8.18
CA ARG A 82 -8.02 -14.25 7.12
C ARG A 82 -8.76 -14.77 5.90
N LEU A 83 -8.30 -14.35 4.73
CA LEU A 83 -8.72 -14.91 3.46
C LEU A 83 -7.62 -15.85 2.97
N GLU A 84 -7.91 -17.15 2.97
CA GLU A 84 -7.00 -18.17 2.46
C GLU A 84 -7.42 -18.59 1.06
N ILE A 85 -6.43 -18.67 0.18
CA ILE A 85 -6.60 -19.04 -1.22
C ILE A 85 -5.71 -20.24 -1.51
N LEU A 86 -6.33 -21.34 -1.93
CA LEU A 86 -5.64 -22.55 -2.37
C LEU A 86 -5.54 -22.58 -3.90
N GLU A 87 -4.32 -22.73 -4.40
CA GLU A 87 -4.04 -22.83 -5.83
C GLU A 87 -3.14 -24.04 -6.13
N ASN A 88 -3.52 -24.83 -7.15
CA ASN A 88 -2.70 -25.94 -7.65
C ASN A 88 -1.96 -25.52 -8.92
N ILE A 89 -0.63 -25.55 -8.86
CA ILE A 89 0.26 -25.26 -10.00
C ILE A 89 1.03 -26.54 -10.32
N GLY A 90 0.60 -27.24 -11.36
CA GLY A 90 1.07 -28.61 -11.64
C GLY A 90 0.67 -29.54 -10.50
N ASP A 91 1.63 -30.31 -9.98
CA ASP A 91 1.42 -31.27 -8.87
C ASP A 91 1.63 -30.66 -7.48
N LYS A 92 1.77 -29.33 -7.39
CA LYS A 92 2.04 -28.61 -6.13
C LYS A 92 0.88 -27.69 -5.77
N ALA A 93 0.44 -27.81 -4.52
CA ALA A 93 -0.50 -26.89 -3.91
C ALA A 93 0.24 -25.72 -3.24
N TYR A 94 -0.24 -24.52 -3.46
CA TYR A 94 0.21 -23.29 -2.85
C TYR A 94 -0.93 -22.65 -2.09
N ARG A 95 -0.62 -22.14 -0.90
CA ARG A 95 -1.55 -21.38 -0.08
C ARG A 95 -1.12 -19.93 -0.07
N THR A 96 -2.06 -19.05 -0.40
CA THR A 96 -1.94 -17.61 -0.21
C THR A 96 -2.83 -17.20 0.94
N VAL A 97 -2.27 -16.55 1.95
CA VAL A 97 -3.01 -16.06 3.12
C VAL A 97 -2.98 -14.54 3.11
N ILE A 98 -4.15 -13.92 3.12
CA ILE A 98 -4.31 -12.47 3.24
C ILE A 98 -4.89 -12.16 4.62
N TYR A 99 -4.20 -11.31 5.38
CA TYR A 99 -4.52 -11.06 6.79
C TYR A 99 -4.08 -9.66 7.21
N CYS A 100 -4.70 -9.15 8.27
CA CYS A 100 -4.32 -7.88 8.88
C CYS A 100 -3.53 -8.14 10.16
N GLN A 101 -2.37 -7.50 10.31
CA GLN A 101 -1.55 -7.59 11.52
C GLN A 101 -0.78 -6.28 11.70
N ASP A 102 -0.62 -5.83 12.95
CA ASP A 102 0.17 -4.65 13.30
C ASP A 102 -0.15 -3.41 12.45
N GLY A 103 -1.43 -3.28 12.08
CA GLY A 103 -1.90 -2.14 11.33
C GLY A 103 -1.49 -2.14 9.84
N ALA A 104 -1.22 -3.29 9.26
CA ALA A 104 -1.10 -3.42 7.81
C ALA A 104 -1.78 -4.69 7.30
N LEU A 105 -2.23 -4.62 6.05
CA LEU A 105 -2.67 -5.79 5.28
C LEU A 105 -1.44 -6.48 4.69
N TYR A 106 -1.32 -7.78 4.93
CA TYR A 106 -0.26 -8.63 4.41
C TYR A 106 -0.83 -9.72 3.49
N GLU A 107 0.01 -10.16 2.56
CA GLU A 107 -0.15 -11.39 1.79
C GLU A 107 1.08 -12.28 1.99
N SER A 108 0.86 -13.57 2.25
CA SER A 108 1.93 -14.56 2.25
C SER A 108 1.56 -15.73 1.35
N THR A 109 2.41 -16.04 0.37
CA THR A 109 2.25 -17.22 -0.50
C THR A 109 3.36 -18.23 -0.22
N PHE A 110 2.99 -19.48 0.06
CA PHE A 110 3.93 -20.56 0.38
C PHE A 110 3.36 -21.91 -0.04
N SER A 111 4.19 -22.96 -0.01
CA SER A 111 3.71 -24.32 -0.33
C SER A 111 2.67 -24.74 0.71
N ASP A 112 1.58 -25.36 0.29
CA ASP A 112 0.52 -25.75 1.23
C ASP A 112 1.06 -26.69 2.31
N GLY A 113 0.73 -26.40 3.58
CA GLY A 113 1.26 -27.11 4.75
C GLY A 113 2.70 -26.77 5.17
N GLN A 114 3.39 -25.82 4.51
CA GLN A 114 4.74 -25.41 4.91
C GLN A 114 4.75 -24.71 6.29
N PRO A 115 5.45 -25.25 7.30
CA PRO A 115 5.56 -24.60 8.61
C PRO A 115 6.27 -23.24 8.51
N GLY A 116 5.74 -22.23 9.20
CA GLY A 116 6.31 -20.87 9.22
C GLY A 116 6.21 -20.12 7.88
N GLY A 117 5.51 -20.66 6.88
CA GLY A 117 5.38 -20.03 5.56
C GLY A 117 4.71 -18.66 5.61
N LEU A 118 3.80 -18.46 6.57
CA LEU A 118 3.10 -17.19 6.78
C LEU A 118 4.06 -16.04 7.10
N GLU A 119 4.88 -16.19 8.14
CA GLU A 119 5.81 -15.14 8.59
C GLU A 119 6.99 -14.97 7.63
N ALA A 120 7.53 -16.08 7.12
CA ALA A 120 8.71 -16.06 6.26
C ALA A 120 8.48 -15.38 4.89
N ASN A 121 7.23 -15.32 4.42
CA ASN A 121 6.86 -14.79 3.10
C ASN A 121 5.90 -13.60 3.18
N ALA A 122 5.80 -12.94 4.35
CA ALA A 122 4.90 -11.81 4.55
C ALA A 122 5.29 -10.62 3.65
N MET A 123 4.42 -10.32 2.70
CA MET A 123 4.52 -9.16 1.83
C MET A 123 3.45 -8.14 2.21
N ARG A 124 3.87 -6.92 2.51
CA ARG A 124 2.96 -5.83 2.84
C ARG A 124 2.19 -5.37 1.59
N VAL A 125 0.87 -5.22 1.72
CA VAL A 125 -0.03 -4.79 0.66
C VAL A 125 -0.44 -3.33 0.84
N ALA A 126 -0.97 -2.97 2.01
CA ALA A 126 -1.51 -1.64 2.30
C ALA A 126 -1.50 -1.34 3.80
N ASP A 127 -1.52 -0.05 4.16
CA ASP A 127 -1.81 0.40 5.53
C ASP A 127 -3.28 0.15 5.87
N LEU A 128 -3.54 -0.67 6.89
CA LEU A 128 -4.90 -1.06 7.24
C LEU A 128 -5.01 -1.47 8.71
N ASP A 129 -6.03 -0.98 9.42
CA ASP A 129 -6.20 -1.29 10.84
C ASP A 129 -6.91 -2.63 11.06
N ALA A 130 -7.93 -2.93 10.27
CA ALA A 130 -8.65 -4.19 10.41
C ALA A 130 -9.23 -4.68 9.08
N LEU A 131 -9.26 -6.00 8.94
CA LEU A 131 -9.99 -6.73 7.91
C LEU A 131 -10.98 -7.66 8.59
N ARG A 132 -12.25 -7.58 8.19
CA ARG A 132 -13.26 -8.59 8.50
C ARG A 132 -13.88 -9.11 7.23
N VAL A 133 -14.13 -10.41 7.19
CA VAL A 133 -14.70 -11.10 6.04
C VAL A 133 -15.78 -12.02 6.54
N ARG A 134 -17.00 -11.91 5.99
CA ARG A 134 -18.13 -12.77 6.33
C ARG A 134 -18.61 -13.48 5.09
N ALA A 135 -18.76 -14.80 5.16
CA ALA A 135 -19.43 -15.57 4.14
C ALA A 135 -20.95 -15.53 4.39
N GLU A 136 -21.72 -15.14 3.37
CA GLU A 136 -23.18 -15.23 3.37
C GLU A 136 -23.59 -16.42 2.49
N GLY A 137 -23.77 -17.57 3.14
CA GLY A 137 -23.81 -18.85 2.45
C GLY A 137 -22.48 -19.16 1.74
N SER A 138 -22.53 -19.91 0.64
CA SER A 138 -21.32 -20.31 -0.11
C SER A 138 -20.98 -19.40 -1.30
N ARG A 139 -21.80 -18.38 -1.61
CA ARG A 139 -21.74 -17.65 -2.90
C ARG A 139 -21.47 -16.16 -2.80
N LEU A 140 -21.39 -15.62 -1.58
CA LEU A 140 -21.19 -14.20 -1.36
C LEU A 140 -20.23 -13.99 -0.19
N LEU A 141 -19.21 -13.17 -0.42
CA LEU A 141 -18.30 -12.70 0.62
C LEU A 141 -18.56 -11.21 0.85
N ASN A 142 -18.74 -10.84 2.11
CA ASN A 142 -18.89 -9.46 2.57
C ASN A 142 -17.61 -9.05 3.29
N PHE A 143 -16.95 -8.01 2.79
CA PHE A 143 -15.71 -7.48 3.33
C PHE A 143 -15.97 -6.17 4.06
N GLU A 144 -15.33 -6.00 5.21
CA GLU A 144 -15.26 -4.77 5.97
C GLU A 144 -13.79 -4.43 6.20
N VAL A 145 -13.37 -3.29 5.67
CA VAL A 145 -11.99 -2.82 5.59
C VAL A 145 -11.91 -1.53 6.40
N THR A 146 -11.16 -1.52 7.50
CA THR A 146 -11.02 -0.35 8.38
C THR A 146 -9.67 0.32 8.13
N GLY A 147 -9.69 1.55 7.60
CA GLY A 147 -8.49 2.37 7.40
C GLY A 147 -7.91 2.92 8.70
N LYS A 148 -6.71 3.48 8.62
CA LYS A 148 -5.94 4.04 9.76
C LYS A 148 -6.63 5.16 10.53
N ASN A 149 -7.53 5.88 9.85
CA ASN A 149 -8.35 6.92 10.46
C ASN A 149 -9.67 6.40 11.06
N GLY A 150 -9.87 5.08 11.09
CA GLY A 150 -11.10 4.45 11.56
C GLY A 150 -12.25 4.48 10.54
N THR A 151 -12.04 4.98 9.31
CA THR A 151 -13.05 4.92 8.25
C THR A 151 -13.24 3.48 7.82
N VAL A 152 -14.51 3.05 7.80
CA VAL A 152 -14.89 1.69 7.42
C VAL A 152 -15.43 1.68 5.99
N HIS A 153 -14.80 0.87 5.14
CA HIS A 153 -15.23 0.59 3.78
C HIS A 153 -15.82 -0.82 3.70
N THR A 154 -17.00 -0.95 3.13
CA THR A 154 -17.65 -2.25 2.94
C THR A 154 -17.84 -2.54 1.46
N PHE A 155 -17.65 -3.80 1.07
CA PHE A 155 -17.98 -4.26 -0.27
C PHE A 155 -18.30 -5.75 -0.28
N SER A 156 -19.09 -6.18 -1.26
CA SER A 156 -19.47 -7.58 -1.42
C SER A 156 -18.93 -8.13 -2.74
N GLN A 157 -18.53 -9.39 -2.74
CA GLN A 157 -17.99 -10.07 -3.90
C GLN A 157 -18.66 -11.44 -4.05
N SER A 158 -19.31 -11.66 -5.20
CA SER A 158 -19.86 -12.98 -5.54
C SER A 158 -18.73 -13.97 -5.83
N VAL A 159 -18.90 -15.18 -5.33
CA VAL A 159 -17.98 -16.30 -5.50
C VAL A 159 -18.69 -17.58 -5.94
N VAL A 160 -17.99 -18.48 -6.62
CA VAL A 160 -18.50 -19.79 -7.05
C VAL A 160 -18.74 -20.70 -5.85
N GLY A 161 -17.81 -20.68 -4.90
CA GLY A 161 -17.86 -21.40 -3.64
C GLY A 161 -16.82 -20.83 -2.68
N ALA A 162 -17.23 -20.49 -1.46
CA ALA A 162 -16.32 -20.17 -0.36
C ALA A 162 -16.68 -20.96 0.89
N ASP A 163 -15.65 -21.50 1.53
CA ASP A 163 -15.75 -22.15 2.83
C ASP A 163 -15.53 -21.14 3.95
N SER A 164 -16.08 -21.42 5.13
CA SER A 164 -15.84 -20.64 6.33
C SER A 164 -15.44 -21.58 7.47
N GLN A 165 -14.41 -21.19 8.22
CA GLN A 165 -13.86 -21.96 9.32
C GLN A 165 -13.58 -21.04 10.49
N GLU A 166 -13.94 -21.48 11.70
CA GLU A 166 -13.39 -20.90 12.92
C GLU A 166 -12.03 -21.56 13.15
N ALA A 167 -10.96 -20.78 13.16
CA ALA A 167 -9.68 -21.32 13.59
C ALA A 167 -9.78 -21.58 15.09
N GLY A 168 -9.77 -22.86 15.47
CA GLY A 168 -9.65 -23.25 16.87
C GLY A 168 -8.37 -22.65 17.45
N ASP A 169 -8.48 -22.11 18.66
CA ASP A 169 -7.38 -21.50 19.42
C ASP A 169 -6.16 -22.42 19.36
N ALA A 170 -5.22 -22.12 18.46
CA ALA A 170 -3.93 -22.79 18.43
C ALA A 170 -3.11 -22.15 19.56
N GLN A 171 -3.17 -22.86 20.69
CA GLN A 171 -2.45 -22.61 21.93
C GLN A 171 -0.92 -22.64 21.75
#